data_AF-A0A2T6LT80-F1
#
_entry.id   AF-A0A2T6LT80-F1
#
_cell.length_a   1.000
_cell.length_b   1.000
_cell.length_c   1.000
_cell.angle_alpha   90.00
_cell.angle_beta   90.00
_cell.angle_gamma   90.00
#
_symmetry.space_group_name_H-M   'P 1'
#
loop_
_entity.id
_entity.type
_entity.pdbx_description
1 polymer ?
#
loop_
_entity_poly.entity_id
_entity_poly.type
_entity_poly.pdbx_seq_one_letter_code
_entity_poly.pdbx_strand_id
1 'polypeptide(L)' 'MDHDAAIAIGTALAALGGLLERKGICTKMELAEVLGECAVAAEDAGPERVRGAGYLGAWAYMVKLAADGVGFDDD' A
#
# COMPACT_ATOMS: atom_id res chain seq x y z
N MET A 1 -3.12 -6.06 13.67
CA MET A 1 -2.88 -4.61 13.61
C MET A 1 -4.21 -3.89 13.72
N ASP A 2 -4.26 -2.78 14.44
CA ASP A 2 -5.44 -1.93 14.53
C ASP A 2 -5.70 -1.19 13.21
N HIS A 3 -6.94 -0.76 12.97
CA HIS A 3 -7.35 -0.07 11.74
C HIS A 3 -6.58 1.24 11.55
N ASP A 4 -6.47 2.05 12.61
CA ASP A 4 -5.77 3.33 12.59
C ASP A 4 -4.28 3.17 12.24
N ALA A 5 -3.66 2.12 12.78
CA ALA A 5 -2.27 1.80 12.45
C ALA A 5 -2.10 1.37 10.98
N ALA A 6 -3.08 0.63 10.44
CA ALA A 6 -3.06 0.25 9.02
C ALA A 6 -3.21 1.47 8.10
N ILE A 7 -4.11 2.41 8.44
CA ILE A 7 -4.28 3.68 7.71
C ILE A 7 -2.99 4.50 7.77
N ALA A 8 -2.44 4.73 8.97
CA ALA A 8 -1.23 5.52 9.15
C ALA A 8 -0.04 4.98 8.32
N ILE A 9 0.12 3.65 8.26
CA ILE A 9 1.15 3.02 7.42
C ILE A 9 0.83 3.22 5.93
N GLY A 10 -0.42 3.06 5.51
CA GLY A 10 -0.83 3.31 4.13
C GLY A 10 -0.57 4.74 3.67
N THR A 11 -0.91 5.73 4.50
CA THR A 11 -0.61 7.15 4.25
C THR A 11 0.88 7.41 4.16
N ALA A 12 1.68 6.82 5.06
CA ALA A 12 3.13 6.93 5.01
C ALA A 12 3.72 6.31 3.72
N LEU A 13 3.22 5.15 3.28
CA LEU A 13 3.61 4.50 2.03
C LEU A 13 3.24 5.35 0.81
N ALA A 14 2.07 5.99 0.81
CA ALA A 14 1.67 6.91 -0.25
C ALA A 14 2.62 8.12 -0.34
N ALA A 15 2.99 8.70 0.80
CA ALA A 15 3.95 9.80 0.87
C ALA A 15 5.35 9.36 0.38
N LEU A 16 5.79 8.16 0.76
CA LEU A 16 7.04 7.55 0.27
C LEU A 16 6.99 7.31 -1.24
N GLY A 17 5.88 6.81 -1.79
CA GLY A 17 5.70 6.66 -3.23
C GLY A 17 5.90 7.99 -3.97
N GLY A 18 5.31 9.08 -3.45
CA GLY A 18 5.55 10.42 -4.01
C GLY A 18 7.01 10.87 -3.93
N LEU A 19 7.74 10.51 -2.87
CA LEU A 19 9.16 10.80 -2.74
C LEU A 19 10.01 10.01 -3.74
N LEU A 20 9.75 8.71 -3.88
CA LEU A 20 10.45 7.81 -4.80
C LEU A 20 10.25 8.23 -6.26
N GLU A 21 9.02 8.65 -6.61
CA GLU A 21 8.68 9.12 -7.95
C GLU A 21 9.41 10.43 -8.31
N ARG A 22 9.48 11.39 -7.38
CA ARG A 22 10.27 12.62 -7.57
C ARG A 22 11.77 12.35 -7.72
N LYS A 23 12.26 11.22 -7.22
CA LYS A 23 13.66 10.79 -7.35
C LYS A 23 13.90 9.94 -8.60
N GLY A 24 12.85 9.63 -9.38
CA GLY A 24 12.94 8.78 -10.56
C GLY A 24 13.26 7.32 -10.23
N ILE A 25 12.95 6.86 -9.02
CA ILE A 25 13.24 5.49 -8.58
C ILE A 25 12.13 4.53 -9.05
N CYS A 26 10.87 4.88 -8.75
CA CYS A 26 9.68 4.21 -9.25
C CYS A 26 8.49 5.16 -9.18
N THR A 27 7.47 4.89 -9.98
CA THR A 27 6.17 5.55 -9.93
C THR A 27 5.37 5.08 -8.70
N LYS A 28 4.40 5.88 -8.28
CA LYS A 28 3.47 5.46 -7.22
C LYS A 28 2.68 4.19 -7.61
N MET A 29 2.38 4.02 -8.90
CA MET A 29 1.69 2.82 -9.39
C MET A 29 2.55 1.56 -9.29
N GLU A 30 3.83 1.63 -9.69
CA GLU A 30 4.75 0.50 -9.53
C GLU A 30 4.89 0.10 -8.05
N LEU A 31 4.92 1.08 -7.13
CA LEU A 31 4.92 0.78 -5.70
C LEU A 31 3.62 0.08 -5.24
N ALA A 32 2.47 0.55 -5.72
CA ALA A 32 1.18 -0.09 -5.41
C ALA A 32 1.12 -1.53 -5.92
N GLU A 33 1.61 -1.78 -7.14
CA GLU A 33 1.65 -3.10 -7.75
C GLU A 33 2.54 -4.05 -6.95
N VAL A 34 3.76 -3.64 -6.58
CA VAL A 34 4.67 -4.46 -5.75
C VAL A 34 4.05 -4.82 -4.40
N LEU A 35 3.35 -3.90 -3.74
CA LEU A 35 2.63 -4.18 -2.50
C LEU A 35 1.49 -5.18 -2.72
N GLY A 36 0.78 -5.08 -3.84
CA GLY A 36 -0.26 -6.03 -4.24
C GLY A 36 0.29 -7.42 -4.50
N GLU A 37 1.41 -7.55 -5.21
CA GLU A 37 2.11 -8.81 -5.43
C GLU A 37 2.57 -9.42 -4.10
N CYS A 38 3.08 -8.60 -3.18
CA CYS A 38 3.44 -9.05 -1.83
C CYS A 38 2.22 -9.56 -1.05
N ALA A 39 1.04 -8.96 -1.24
CA ALA A 39 -0.21 -9.44 -0.63
C ALA A 39 -0.57 -10.83 -1.14
N VAL A 40 -0.54 -11.04 -2.46
CA VAL A 40 -0.81 -12.35 -3.09
C VAL A 40 0.21 -13.39 -2.61
N ALA A 41 1.50 -13.06 -2.64
CA ALA A 41 2.55 -13.97 -2.17
C ALA A 41 2.41 -14.32 -0.68
N ALA A 42 1.95 -13.38 0.14
CA ALA A 42 1.67 -13.64 1.55
C ALA A 42 0.43 -14.53 1.73
N GLU A 43 -0.61 -14.39 0.91
CA GLU A 43 -1.78 -15.26 0.95
C GLU A 43 -1.43 -16.69 0.55
N ASP A 44 -0.63 -16.86 -0.51
CA ASP A 44 -0.15 -18.15 -1.00
C ASP A 44 0.78 -18.87 -0.01
N ALA A 45 1.43 -18.13 0.88
CA ALA A 45 2.36 -18.68 1.86
C ALA A 45 1.69 -19.48 2.99
N GLY A 46 0.36 -19.34 3.18
CA GLY A 46 -0.40 -20.14 4.13
C GLY A 46 -1.46 -19.38 4.94
N PRO A 47 -2.41 -20.09 5.56
CA PRO A 47 -3.54 -19.50 6.28
C PRO A 47 -3.12 -18.57 7.44
N GLU A 48 -1.95 -18.79 8.04
CA GLU A 48 -1.39 -17.95 9.09
C GLU A 48 -0.95 -16.56 8.61
N ARG A 49 -0.78 -16.38 7.29
CA ARG A 49 -0.33 -15.13 6.67
C ARG A 49 -1.45 -14.30 6.05
N VAL A 50 -2.64 -14.88 5.89
CA VAL A 50 -3.83 -14.23 5.29
C VAL A 50 -4.14 -12.87 5.93
N ARG A 51 -4.03 -12.76 7.26
CA ARG A 51 -4.24 -11.47 7.94
C ARG A 51 -3.21 -10.42 7.54
N GLY A 52 -1.97 -10.83 7.32
CA GLY A 52 -0.90 -9.95 6.82
C GLY A 52 -1.11 -9.56 5.36
N ALA A 53 -1.55 -10.50 4.53
CA ALA A 53 -1.92 -10.25 3.13
C ALA A 53 -3.00 -9.17 3.01
N GLY A 54 -4.02 -9.21 3.89
CA GLY A 54 -5.06 -8.17 3.94
C GLY A 54 -4.52 -6.76 4.20
N TYR A 55 -3.52 -6.61 5.08
CA TYR A 55 -2.89 -5.30 5.33
C TYR A 55 -2.07 -4.83 4.12
N LEU A 56 -1.31 -5.72 3.49
CA LEU A 56 -0.55 -5.41 2.28
C LEU A 56 -1.46 -4.97 1.14
N GLY A 57 -2.60 -5.64 0.95
CA GLY A 57 -3.60 -5.26 -0.04
C GLY A 57 -4.24 -3.89 0.26
N ALA A 58 -4.56 -3.62 1.52
CA ALA A 58 -5.08 -2.31 1.92
C ALA A 58 -4.07 -1.18 1.68
N TRP A 59 -2.79 -1.40 1.95
CA TRP A 59 -1.72 -0.44 1.67
C TRP A 59 -1.51 -0.24 0.17
N ALA A 60 -1.51 -1.31 -0.62
CA ALA A 60 -1.45 -1.22 -2.07
C ALA A 60 -2.58 -0.35 -2.64
N TYR A 61 -3.80 -0.54 -2.14
CA TYR A 61 -4.95 0.25 -2.53
C TYR A 61 -4.80 1.74 -2.18
N MET A 62 -4.33 2.05 -0.97
CA MET A 62 -4.08 3.44 -0.56
C MET A 62 -3.01 4.12 -1.42
N VAL A 63 -1.89 3.44 -1.68
CA VAL A 63 -0.84 3.98 -2.57
C VAL A 63 -1.39 4.22 -3.97
N LYS A 64 -2.24 3.32 -4.48
CA LYS A 64 -2.94 3.50 -5.75
C LYS A 64 -3.85 4.73 -5.74
N LEU A 65 -4.68 4.93 -4.71
CA LEU A 65 -5.52 6.12 -4.60
C LEU A 65 -4.70 7.42 -4.69
N ALA A 66 -3.56 7.45 -3.99
CA ALA A 66 -2.63 8.57 -4.07
C ALA A 66 -1.97 8.71 -5.46
N ALA A 67 -1.77 7.60 -6.18
CA ALA A 67 -1.31 7.60 -7.57
C ALA A 67 -2.36 8.18 -8.53
N ASP A 68 -3.62 7.86 -8.31
CA ASP A 68 -4.78 8.35 -9.06
C ASP A 68 -5.13 9.81 -8.72
N GLY A 69 -4.42 10.42 -7.76
CA GLY A 69 -4.64 11.80 -7.32
C GLY A 69 -5.87 11.97 -6.42
N VAL A 70 -6.42 10.88 -5.88
CA VAL A 70 -7.49 10.90 -4.89
C VAL A 70 -6.86 11.20 -3.53
N GLY A 71 -7.19 12.36 -2.96
CA GLY A 71 -6.81 12.69 -1.59
C GLY A 71 -7.43 11.71 -0.61
N PHE A 72 -6.72 11.43 0.49
CA PHE A 72 -7.32 10.76 1.65
C PHE A 72 -8.12 11.82 2.40
N ASP A 73 -9.33 12.11 1.93
CA ASP A 73 -10.26 12.93 2.70
C ASP A 73 -10.81 12.06 3.84
N ASP A 74 -10.38 12.38 5.07
CA ASP A 74 -10.97 11.90 6.32
C ASP A 74 -12.37 12.54 6.46
N ASP A 75 -13.41 11.91 5.89
CA ASP A 75 -14.82 12.17 6.21
C ASP A 75 -15.43 11.01 7.03
#